data_AF-A0A846E2F9-F1
#
_entry.id   AF-A0A846E2F9-F1
#
_cell.length_a   1.000
_cell.length_b   1.000
_cell.length_c   1.000
_cell.angle_alpha   90.00
_cell.angle_beta   90.00
_cell.angle_gamma   90.00
#
_symmetry.space_group_name_H-M   'P 1'
#
loop_
_entity.id
_entity.type
_entity.pdbx_description
1 polymer ?
#
loop_
_entity_poly.entity_id
_entity_poly.type
_entity_poly.pdbx_seq_one_letter_code
_entity_poly.pdbx_strand_id
1 'polypeptide(L)'
;MLGSISGIKFNDLNANALHDPGEPPIHRVTIYLDLKANGTLDANEPSTVTNEQGAYRFQGLTPGTYIVREIQTPGFVQTTSNPIVTIDPFSGASNFDFLTDSFT
;
A
#
# COMPACT_ATOMS: atom_id res chain seq x y z
N MET A 1 1.63 9.98 20.20
CA MET A 1 2.21 10.34 18.89
C MET A 1 1.37 9.64 17.82
N LEU A 2 1.11 10.30 16.69
CA LEU A 2 0.44 9.67 15.55
C LEU A 2 1.48 9.35 14.48
N GLY A 3 1.30 8.25 13.76
CA GLY A 3 2.16 7.79 12.67
C GLY A 3 1.55 8.01 11.29
N SER A 4 2.29 7.56 10.28
CA SER A 4 1.83 7.56 8.89
C SER A 4 2.38 6.37 8.13
N ILE A 5 1.58 5.83 7.21
CA ILE A 5 2.00 4.81 6.25
C ILE A 5 1.97 5.46 4.88
N SER A 6 3.01 5.28 4.06
CA SER A 6 3.05 5.81 2.70
C SER A 6 3.79 4.86 1.77
N GLY A 7 3.50 4.95 0.49
CA GLY A 7 4.09 4.02 -0.47
C GLY A 7 3.88 4.42 -1.91
N ILE A 8 4.41 3.58 -2.81
CA ILE A 8 4.27 3.69 -4.26
C ILE A 8 3.69 2.38 -4.78
N LYS A 9 2.67 2.49 -5.63
CA LYS A 9 2.17 1.42 -6.48
C LYS A 9 2.80 1.56 -7.87
N PHE A 10 3.46 0.52 -8.36
CA PHE A 10 4.09 0.51 -9.67
C PHE A 10 3.93 -0.85 -10.36
N ASN A 11 4.12 -0.83 -11.68
CA ASN A 11 4.12 -2.02 -12.50
C ASN A 11 5.53 -2.63 -12.49
N ASP A 12 5.68 -3.70 -11.72
CA ASP A 12 6.89 -4.50 -11.57
C ASP A 12 7.09 -5.33 -12.84
N LEU A 13 7.92 -4.81 -13.74
CA LEU A 13 8.09 -5.37 -15.10
C LEU A 13 9.00 -6.59 -15.10
N ASN A 14 9.85 -6.75 -14.08
CA ASN A 14 10.83 -7.82 -13.99
C ASN A 14 10.57 -8.77 -12.80
N ALA A 15 9.48 -8.57 -12.06
CA ALA A 15 9.03 -9.37 -10.92
C ALA A 15 10.05 -9.44 -9.77
N ASN A 16 10.81 -8.37 -9.53
CA ASN A 16 11.85 -8.34 -8.50
C ASN A 16 11.44 -7.59 -7.21
N ALA A 17 10.22 -7.05 -7.17
CA ALA A 17 9.68 -6.29 -6.04
C ALA A 17 10.47 -5.01 -5.67
N LEU A 18 11.27 -4.46 -6.58
CA LEU A 18 11.95 -3.19 -6.45
C LEU A 18 11.39 -2.21 -7.46
N HIS A 19 11.26 -0.93 -7.10
CA HIS A 19 10.86 0.08 -8.09
C HIS A 19 12.06 0.48 -8.94
N ASP A 20 12.23 -0.19 -10.08
CA ASP A 20 13.36 0.00 -10.96
C ASP A 20 13.16 1.16 -11.95
N PRO A 21 14.26 1.76 -12.46
CA PRO A 21 14.17 2.75 -13.53
C PRO A 21 13.44 2.19 -14.76
N GLY A 22 12.35 2.86 -15.16
CA GLY A 22 11.52 2.46 -16.29
C GLY A 22 10.24 1.72 -15.92
N GLU A 23 10.05 1.38 -14.64
CA GLU A 23 8.80 0.80 -14.15
C GLU A 23 7.75 1.90 -13.89
N PRO A 24 6.63 1.89 -14.62
CA PRO A 24 5.67 2.97 -14.55
C PRO A 24 4.84 2.90 -13.25
N PRO A 25 4.47 4.04 -12.66
CA PRO A 25 3.53 4.05 -11.55
C PRO A 25 2.14 3.58 -11.99
N ILE A 26 1.38 3.00 -11.06
CA ILE A 26 -0.02 2.65 -11.27
C ILE A 26 -0.89 3.58 -10.44
N HIS A 27 -1.54 4.52 -11.13
CA HIS A 27 -2.45 5.48 -10.52
C HIS A 27 -3.87 4.95 -10.41
N ARG A 28 -4.70 5.59 -9.59
CA ARG A 28 -6.14 5.28 -9.44
C ARG A 28 -6.44 3.88 -8.85
N VAL A 29 -5.50 3.34 -8.08
CA VAL A 29 -5.68 2.10 -7.32
C VAL A 29 -6.15 2.45 -5.91
N THR A 30 -7.22 1.80 -5.45
CA THR A 30 -7.69 1.96 -4.07
C THR A 30 -6.81 1.13 -3.15
N ILE A 31 -6.11 1.81 -2.23
CA ILE A 31 -5.30 1.21 -1.16
C ILE A 31 -6.06 1.36 0.16
N TYR A 32 -6.05 0.35 1.01
CA TYR A 32 -6.73 0.38 2.31
C TYR A 32 -5.94 -0.33 3.40
N LEU A 33 -6.26 0.02 4.64
CA LEU A 33 -5.75 -0.66 5.83
C LEU A 33 -6.80 -1.69 6.27
N ASP A 34 -6.50 -2.98 6.08
CA ASP A 34 -7.36 -4.09 6.51
C ASP A 34 -7.21 -4.30 8.02
N LEU A 35 -8.12 -3.67 8.77
CA LEU A 35 -8.09 -3.65 10.23
C LEU A 35 -8.65 -4.94 10.84
N LYS A 36 -9.38 -5.74 10.05
CA LYS A 36 -9.99 -7.01 10.49
C LYS A 36 -9.29 -8.25 9.94
N ALA A 37 -8.29 -8.07 9.08
CA ALA A 37 -7.58 -9.14 8.38
C ALA A 37 -8.52 -10.03 7.54
N ASN A 38 -9.61 -9.49 7.00
CA ASN A 38 -10.59 -10.26 6.23
C ASN A 38 -10.39 -10.18 4.71
N GLY A 39 -9.46 -9.34 4.24
CA GLY A 39 -9.17 -9.16 2.81
C GLY A 39 -10.22 -8.40 2.01
N THR A 40 -11.12 -7.68 2.68
CA THR A 40 -12.16 -6.88 2.04
C THR A 40 -12.19 -5.48 2.64
N LEU A 41 -12.27 -4.45 1.80
CA LEU A 41 -12.44 -3.09 2.28
C LEU A 41 -13.80 -2.92 2.97
N ASP A 42 -13.79 -2.73 4.29
CA ASP A 42 -14.96 -2.42 5.09
C ASP A 42 -15.21 -0.91 5.19
N ALA A 43 -16.47 -0.50 5.45
CA ALA A 43 -16.87 0.92 5.50
C ALA A 43 -16.14 1.77 6.57
N ASN A 44 -15.56 1.14 7.60
CA ASN A 44 -14.85 1.81 8.69
C ASN A 44 -13.32 1.74 8.54
N GLU A 45 -12.82 1.19 7.43
CA GLU A 45 -11.39 1.06 7.20
C GLU A 45 -10.84 2.28 6.45
N PRO A 46 -9.69 2.82 6.88
CA PRO A 46 -9.02 3.88 6.13
C PRO A 46 -8.68 3.41 4.72
N SER A 47 -9.05 4.20 3.72
CA SER A 47 -8.65 3.99 2.33
C SER A 47 -8.18 5.29 1.68
N THR A 48 -7.39 5.14 0.63
CA THR A 48 -6.91 6.23 -0.23
C THR A 48 -6.76 5.73 -1.65
N VAL A 49 -6.51 6.63 -2.60
CA VAL A 49 -6.34 6.30 -4.01
C VAL A 49 -4.97 6.77 -4.47
N THR A 50 -4.23 5.90 -5.16
CA THR A 50 -2.91 6.27 -5.70
C THR A 50 -3.02 7.43 -6.67
N ASN A 51 -2.11 8.42 -6.54
CA ASN A 51 -2.06 9.57 -7.43
C ASN A 51 -1.38 9.22 -8.77
N GLU A 52 -1.17 10.21 -9.64
CA GLU A 52 -0.53 10.04 -10.96
C GLU A 52 0.90 9.47 -10.88
N GLN A 53 1.57 9.61 -9.74
CA GLN A 53 2.89 9.04 -9.48
C GLN A 53 2.81 7.69 -8.74
N GLY A 54 1.62 7.10 -8.64
CA GLY A 54 1.40 5.83 -7.94
C GLY A 54 1.46 5.96 -6.42
N ALA A 55 1.61 7.18 -5.89
CA ALA A 55 1.83 7.41 -4.47
C ALA A 55 0.54 7.38 -3.66
N TYR A 56 0.61 6.79 -2.47
CA TYR A 56 -0.46 6.77 -1.48
C TYR A 56 0.06 7.12 -0.09
N ARG A 57 -0.84 7.60 0.78
CA ARG A 57 -0.50 7.95 2.16
C ARG A 57 -1.70 7.88 3.10
N PHE A 58 -1.46 7.35 4.29
CA PHE A 58 -2.31 7.41 5.48
C PHE A 58 -1.60 8.23 6.55
N GLN A 59 -2.31 9.15 7.19
CA GLN A 59 -1.75 10.01 8.25
C GLN A 59 -2.62 9.94 9.50
N GLY A 60 -2.05 10.34 10.64
CA GLY A 60 -2.83 10.41 11.88
C GLY A 60 -3.13 9.03 12.46
N LEU A 61 -2.33 8.01 12.13
CA LEU A 61 -2.55 6.65 12.59
C LEU A 61 -2.14 6.51 14.05
N THR A 62 -2.99 5.87 14.85
CA THR A 62 -2.62 5.50 16.21
C THR A 62 -1.56 4.40 16.19
N PRO A 63 -0.80 4.22 17.28
CA PRO A 63 0.08 3.08 17.41
C PRO A 63 -0.67 1.75 17.26
N GLY A 64 -0.09 0.81 16.54
CA GLY A 64 -0.74 -0.45 16.18
C GLY A 64 -0.12 -1.12 14.96
N THR A 65 -0.62 -2.30 14.61
CA THR A 65 -0.22 -3.04 13.41
C THR A 65 -1.32 -2.93 12.36
N TYR A 66 -0.92 -2.64 11.13
CA TYR A 66 -1.79 -2.42 9.98
C TYR A 66 -1.38 -3.36 8.85
N ILE A 67 -2.36 -3.96 8.18
CA ILE A 67 -2.16 -4.73 6.95
C ILE A 67 -2.54 -3.81 5.79
N VAL A 68 -1.59 -3.50 4.92
CA VAL A 68 -1.84 -2.67 3.74
C VAL A 68 -2.31 -3.58 2.61
N ARG A 69 -3.39 -3.20 1.94
CA ARG A 69 -3.99 -3.94 0.83
C ARG A 69 -4.43 -3.01 -0.27
N GLU A 70 -4.73 -3.62 -1.40
CA GLU A 70 -5.40 -2.95 -2.51
C GLU A 70 -6.66 -3.67 -2.93
N ILE A 71 -7.54 -2.92 -3.58
CA ILE A 71 -8.58 -3.52 -4.40
C ILE A 71 -7.92 -3.97 -5.70
N GLN A 72 -7.98 -5.28 -5.98
CA GLN A 72 -7.39 -5.87 -7.17
C GLN A 72 -7.77 -5.08 -8.42
N THR A 73 -6.76 -4.60 -9.15
CA THR A 73 -6.97 -3.92 -10.42
C THR A 73 -7.07 -4.97 -11.54
N PRO A 74 -8.13 -4.97 -12.36
CA PRO A 74 -8.23 -5.91 -13.47
C PRO A 74 -7.03 -5.80 -14.42
N GLY A 75 -6.47 -6.95 -14.82
CA GLY A 75 -5.30 -7.02 -15.70
C GLY A 75 -3.95 -6.90 -14.99
N PHE A 76 -3.96 -6.72 -13.67
CA PHE A 76 -2.77 -6.75 -12.83
C PHE A 76 -2.80 -7.94 -11.88
N VAL A 77 -1.62 -8.44 -11.49
CA VAL A 77 -1.44 -9.47 -10.47
C VAL A 77 -0.35 -9.02 -9.51
N GLN A 78 -0.64 -9.08 -8.21
CA GLN A 78 0.31 -8.70 -7.17
C GLN A 78 1.54 -9.62 -7.17
N THR A 79 2.73 -9.02 -7.24
CA THR A 79 4.02 -9.75 -7.22
C THR A 79 4.61 -9.87 -5.82
N THR A 80 4.03 -9.17 -4.83
CA THR A 80 4.44 -9.18 -3.42
C THR A 80 3.32 -9.66 -2.49
N SER A 81 3.70 -10.01 -1.26
CA SER A 81 2.72 -10.23 -0.19
C SER A 81 2.15 -8.91 0.31
N ASN A 82 0.95 -8.95 0.91
CA ASN A 82 0.39 -7.79 1.60
C ASN A 82 1.32 -7.34 2.74
N PRO A 83 1.76 -6.07 2.73
CA PRO A 83 2.66 -5.57 3.74
C PRO A 83 2.01 -5.45 5.11
N ILE A 84 2.83 -5.64 6.15
CA ILE A 84 2.43 -5.49 7.55
C ILE A 84 3.29 -4.41 8.17
N VAL A 85 2.65 -3.32 8.60
CA VAL A 85 3.33 -2.15 9.15
C VAL A 85 2.96 -1.97 10.62
N THR A 86 3.97 -1.82 11.47
CA THR A 86 3.78 -1.49 12.88
C THR A 86 4.13 -0.03 13.13
N ILE A 87 3.18 0.73 13.67
CA ILE A 87 3.37 2.09 14.16
C ILE A 87 3.64 2.01 15.66
N ASP A 88 4.89 2.27 16.07
CA ASP A 88 5.22 2.24 17.50
C ASP A 88 4.75 3.51 18.21
N PRO A 89 4.34 3.40 19.50
CA PRO A 89 3.86 4.52 20.29
C PRO A 89 4.93 5.59 20.57
N PHE A 90 6.21 5.26 20.39
CA PHE A 90 7.35 6.10 20.74
C PHE A 90 8.12 6.64 19.53
N SER A 91 7.91 6.11 18.32
CA SER A 91 8.67 6.51 17.11
C SER A 91 7.82 7.14 16.01
N GLY A 92 6.48 6.97 16.02
CA GLY A 92 5.61 7.46 14.96
C GLY A 92 6.05 6.97 13.58
N ALA A 93 6.42 5.68 13.51
CA ALA A 93 7.06 5.06 12.36
C ALA A 93 6.45 5.52 11.02
N SER A 94 7.30 6.03 10.13
CA SER A 94 7.03 6.19 8.72
C SER A 94 7.56 4.95 8.02
N ASN A 95 6.68 4.07 7.56
CA ASN A 95 7.11 2.95 6.73
C ASN A 95 6.83 3.29 5.26
N PHE A 96 7.85 3.07 4.43
CA PHE A 96 7.73 3.13 2.98
C PHE A 96 7.37 1.74 2.52
N ASP A 97 6.24 1.63 1.86
CA ASP A 97 5.69 0.34 1.53
C ASP A 97 5.35 0.25 0.04
N PHE A 98 5.80 -0.82 -0.59
CA PHE A 98 5.64 -1.04 -2.02
C PHE A 98 4.59 -2.11 -2.23
N LEU A 99 3.49 -1.73 -2.87
CA LEU A 99 2.58 -2.69 -3.47
C LEU A 99 2.97 -2.81 -4.94
N THR A 100 3.16 -4.03 -5.41
CA THR A 100 3.77 -4.30 -6.71
C THR A 100 2.84 -5.20 -7.51
N ASP A 101 2.53 -4.84 -8.75
CA ASP A 101 1.81 -5.72 -9.67
C ASP A 101 2.57 -5.87 -10.98
N SER A 102 2.37 -6.99 -11.67
CA SER A 102 2.70 -7.12 -13.10
C SER A 102 1.41 -7.22 -13.93
N PHE A 103 1.44 -6.73 -15.17
CA PHE A 103 0.38 -7.03 -16.15
C PHE A 103 0.37 -8.52 -16.52
N THR A 104 -0.83 -9.06 -16.77
CA THR A 104 -1.03 -10.36 -17.42
C THR A 104 -1.37 -10.22 -18.89
#